data_AF-A0A847I7J6-F1
#
_entry.id   AF-A0A847I7J6-F1
#
_cell.length_a   1.000
_cell.length_b   1.000
_cell.length_c   1.000
_cell.angle_alpha   90.00
_cell.angle_beta   90.00
_cell.angle_gamma   90.00
#
_symmetry.space_group_name_H-M   'P 1'
#
loop_
_entity.id
_entity.type
_entity.pdbx_description
1 polymer ?
#
loop_
_entity_poly.entity_id
_entity_poly.type
_entity_poly.pdbx_seq_one_letter_code
_entity_poly.pdbx_strand_id
1 'polypeptide(L)' 'MAYITAADLSRRLGATLYARLTDRENGTTANAAVAETIVAEAESEANSYLAARYATPVSLSVHPELADV' A
#
# COMPACT_ATOMS: atom_id res chain seq x y z
N MET A 1 -9.39 -1.84 -5.02
CA MET A 1 -9.18 -2.69 -3.84
C MET A 1 -7.69 -2.69 -3.67
N ALA A 2 -7.19 -2.15 -2.57
CA ALA A 2 -5.75 -2.00 -2.40
C ALA A 2 -5.07 -3.38 -2.42
N TYR A 3 -4.01 -3.49 -3.23
CA TYR A 3 -3.22 -4.72 -3.35
C TYR A 3 -2.54 -5.10 -2.04
N ILE A 4 -2.28 -4.10 -1.19
CA ILE A 4 -1.72 -4.23 0.15
C ILE A 4 -2.47 -3.31 1.10
N THR A 5 -2.39 -3.58 2.40
CA THR A 5 -2.97 -2.71 3.44
C THR A 5 -1.89 -1.88 4.13
N ALA A 6 -2.28 -0.84 4.87
CA ALA A 6 -1.37 -0.11 5.75
C ALA A 6 -0.72 -1.00 6.82
N ALA A 7 -1.39 -2.08 7.23
CA ALA A 7 -0.83 -3.07 8.15
C ALA A 7 0.31 -3.86 7.51
N ASP A 8 0.19 -4.22 6.24
CA ASP A 8 1.28 -4.86 5.49
C ASP A 8 2.49 -3.95 5.33
N LEU A 9 2.23 -2.66 5.07
CA LEU A 9 3.27 -1.63 5.01
C LEU A 9 4.02 -1.52 6.35
N SER A 10 3.28 -1.47 7.46
CA SER A 10 3.85 -1.41 8.81
C SER A 10 4.65 -2.67 9.16
N ARG A 11 4.14 -3.85 8.80
CA ARG A 11 4.83 -5.13 9.00
C ARG A 11 6.15 -5.20 8.23
N ARG A 12 6.20 -4.67 7.01
CA ARG A 12 7.39 -4.70 6.15
C ARG A 12 8.45 -3.67 6.55
N LEU A 13 8.04 -2.45 6.93
CA LEU A 13 8.96 -1.37 7.31
C LEU A 13 9.40 -1.44 8.78
N GLY A 14 8.60 -2.07 9.64
CA GLY A 14 8.75 -2.02 11.09
C GLY A 14 8.23 -0.71 11.68
N ALA A 15 7.77 -0.79 12.94
CA ALA A 15 7.02 0.29 13.61
C ALA A 15 7.77 1.64 13.63
N THR A 16 9.08 1.63 13.88
CA THR A 16 9.89 2.85 13.97
C THR A 16 10.01 3.59 12.64
N LEU A 17 10.28 2.87 11.54
CA LEU A 17 10.44 3.48 10.23
C LEU A 17 9.08 3.90 9.65
N TYR A 18 8.05 3.07 9.86
CA TYR A 18 6.67 3.39 9.50
C TYR A 18 6.18 4.67 10.18
N ALA A 19 6.42 4.84 11.48
CA ALA A 19 6.08 6.07 12.19
C ALA A 19 6.84 7.28 11.63
N ARG A 20 8.15 7.18 11.42
CA ARG A 20 8.95 8.29 10.88
C ARG A 20 8.51 8.76 9.49
N LEU A 21 8.10 7.83 8.63
CA LEU A 21 7.71 8.14 7.25
C LEU A 21 6.27 8.63 7.12
N THR A 22 5.39 8.28 8.06
CA THR A 22 3.96 8.63 7.99
C THR A 22 3.61 9.80 8.91
N ASP A 23 4.37 10.03 9.98
CA ASP A 23 4.13 11.14 10.90
C ASP A 23 4.40 12.49 10.20
N ARG A 24 3.50 13.45 10.44
CA ARG A 24 3.61 14.84 9.94
C ARG A 24 4.00 15.85 11.02
N GLU A 25 4.11 15.43 12.28
CA GLU A 25 4.43 16.32 13.40
C GLU A 25 5.84 16.11 13.93
N ASN A 26 6.15 14.94 14.51
CA ASN A 26 7.41 14.76 15.27
C ASN A 26 8.17 13.44 14.97
N GLY A 27 7.71 12.61 14.04
CA GLY A 27 8.33 11.33 13.69
C GLY A 27 8.13 10.21 14.73
N THR A 28 7.22 10.38 15.69
CA THR A 28 7.02 9.46 16.83
C THR A 28 5.71 8.68 16.76
N THR A 29 4.69 9.20 16.06
CA THR A 29 3.37 8.57 15.97
C THR A 29 2.97 8.38 14.51
N ALA A 30 2.72 7.13 14.12
CA ALA A 30 2.31 6.85 12.76
C ALA A 30 0.94 7.48 12.43
N ASN A 31 0.83 8.09 11.26
CA ASN A 31 -0.43 8.67 10.78
C ASN A 31 -1.12 7.71 9.80
N ALA A 32 -2.24 7.14 10.22
CA ALA A 32 -2.99 6.18 9.41
C ALA A 32 -3.50 6.78 8.09
N ALA A 33 -3.95 8.03 8.07
CA ALA A 33 -4.46 8.69 6.87
C ALA A 33 -3.35 8.90 5.82
N VAL A 34 -2.12 9.16 6.27
CA VAL A 34 -0.95 9.27 5.38
C VAL A 34 -0.62 7.90 4.78
N ALA A 35 -0.62 6.85 5.61
CA ALA A 35 -0.37 5.50 5.13
C ALA A 35 -1.42 5.04 4.11
N GLU A 36 -2.70 5.35 4.35
CA GLU A 36 -3.78 5.06 3.41
C GLU A 36 -3.63 5.81 2.08
N THR A 37 -3.19 7.07 2.12
CA THR A 37 -2.91 7.87 0.92
C THR A 37 -1.78 7.25 0.10
N ILE A 38 -0.68 6.87 0.76
CA ILE A 38 0.48 6.21 0.12
C ILE A 38 0.04 4.91 -0.56
N VAL A 39 -0.78 4.10 0.11
CA VAL A 39 -1.31 2.84 -0.44
C VAL A 39 -2.20 3.10 -1.66
N ALA A 40 -3.06 4.12 -1.62
CA ALA A 40 -3.93 4.47 -2.75
C ALA A 40 -3.15 4.98 -3.97
N GLU A 41 -2.12 5.81 -3.74
CA GLU A 41 -1.24 6.28 -4.82
C GLU A 41 -0.47 5.11 -5.46
N ALA A 42 0.06 4.20 -4.65
CA ALA A 42 0.73 3.00 -5.13
C ALA A 42 -0.22 2.07 -5.91
N GLU A 43 -1.47 1.91 -5.46
CA GLU A 43 -2.50 1.16 -6.20
C GLU A 43 -2.77 1.81 -7.56
N SER A 44 -2.91 3.13 -7.62
CA SER A 44 -3.13 3.87 -8.88
C SER A 44 -1.98 3.68 -9.86
N GLU A 45 -0.74 3.76 -9.38
CA GLU A 45 0.46 3.55 -10.19
C GLU A 45 0.54 2.11 -10.72
N ALA A 46 0.32 1.11 -9.86
CA ALA A 46 0.27 -0.29 -10.29
C ALA A 46 -0.85 -0.54 -11.33
N ASN A 47 -2.03 0.06 -11.12
CA ASN A 47 -3.14 -0.02 -12.07
C ASN A 47 -2.78 0.60 -13.43
N SER A 48 -1.99 1.67 -13.47
CA SER A 48 -1.53 2.28 -14.73
C SER A 48 -0.74 1.28 -15.58
N TYR A 49 0.18 0.52 -14.98
CA TYR A 49 0.95 -0.51 -15.69
C TYR A 49 0.08 -1.72 -16.10
N LEU A 50 -0.81 -2.16 -15.21
CA LEU A 50 -1.65 -3.34 -15.45
C LEU A 50 -2.77 -3.09 -16.47
N ALA A 51 -3.27 -1.86 -16.56
CA ALA A 51 -4.36 -1.49 -17.47
C ALA A 51 -4.04 -1.73 -18.95
N ALA A 52 -2.76 -1.81 -19.31
CA ALA A 52 -2.34 -2.15 -20.68
C ALA A 52 -2.73 -3.57 -21.11
N ARG A 53 -2.98 -4.48 -20.16
CA ARG A 53 -3.20 -5.91 -20.43
C ARG A 53 -4.37 -6.53 -19.66
N TYR A 54 -4.75 -5.95 -18.53
CA TYR A 54 -5.75 -6.50 -17.62
C TYR A 54 -6.82 -5.47 -17.29
N ALA A 55 -8.03 -5.96 -16.96
CA ALA A 55 -9.04 -5.12 -16.34
C ALA A 55 -8.58 -4.76 -14.92
N THR A 56 -8.47 -3.47 -14.62
CA THR A 56 -8.04 -2.96 -13.32
C THR A 56 -9.22 -2.42 -12.51
N PRO A 57 -9.21 -2.56 -11.18
CA PRO A 57 -8.19 -3.22 -10.36
C PRO A 57 -8.23 -4.76 -10.49
N VAL A 58 -7.05 -5.40 -10.42
CA VAL A 58 -6.94 -6.86 -10.51
C VAL A 58 -7.46 -7.50 -9.22
N SER A 59 -8.32 -8.50 -9.36
CA SER A 59 -8.91 -9.19 -8.21
C SER A 59 -7.95 -10.22 -7.61
N LEU A 60 -7.29 -9.87 -6.51
CA LEU A 60 -6.40 -10.77 -5.78
C LEU A 60 -7.13 -11.95 -5.11
N SER A 61 -8.44 -11.87 -4.92
CA SER A 61 -9.24 -13.01 -4.43
C SER A 61 -9.39 -14.12 -5.46
N VAL A 62 -9.27 -13.78 -6.74
CA VAL A 62 -9.31 -14.72 -7.87
C VAL A 62 -7.89 -15.18 -8.25
N HIS A 63 -6.87 -14.36 -7.93
CA HIS A 63 -5.46 -14.59 -8.24
C HIS A 63 -4.56 -14.39 -7.00
N PRO A 64 -4.64 -15.30 -6.01
CA PRO A 64 -3.87 -15.19 -4.77
C PRO A 64 -2.35 -15.23 -4.99
N GLU A 65 -1.88 -15.80 -6.10
CA GLU A 65 -0.47 -15.86 -6.49
C GLU A 65 0.19 -14.48 -6.67
N LEU A 66 -0.61 -13.42 -6.84
CA LEU A 66 -0.12 -12.05 -6.99
C LEU A 66 0.07 -11.31 -5.65
N ALA A 67 -0.33 -11.91 -4.52
CA ALA A 67 -0.27 -11.27 -3.21
C ALA A 67 1.14 -11.26 -2.57
N ASP A 68 2.01 -12.20 -2.95
CA ASP A 68 3.34 -12.42 -2.34
C ASP A 68 4.53 -12.16 -3.28
N VAL A 69 4.30 -11.54 -4.45
CA VAL A 69 5.35 -11.21 -5.44
C VAL A 69 6.13 -9.96 -5.05
#